data_AF-A0A838QTS8-F1
#
_entry.id   AF-A0A838QTS8-F1
#
_cell.length_a   1.000
_cell.length_b   1.000
_cell.length_c   1.000
_cell.angle_alpha   90.00
_cell.angle_beta   90.00
_cell.angle_gamma   90.00
#
_symmetry.space_group_name_H-M   'P 1'
#
loop_
_entity.id
_entity.type
_entity.pdbx_description
1 polymer ?
#
loop_
_entity_poly.entity_id
_entity_poly.type
_entity_poly.pdbx_seq_one_letter_code
_entity_poly.pdbx_strand_id
1 'polypeptide(L)'
;MATLSADVQPILSVNCAVSGCHVGPNAVLGQDLSVGRTFGSVVDVPSVEAPAFRRVRPLLPDSSYLVHKIQGTQASVGGSGARMPLIGGVLTEQEIASIRAWIAAGALDN
;
A
#
# COMPACT_ATOMS: atom_id res chain seq x y z
N MET A 1 -12.37 -11.88 -9.04
CA MET A 1 -12.14 -11.02 -7.85
C MET A 1 -10.79 -10.36 -8.01
N ALA A 2 -10.62 -9.14 -7.52
CA ALA A 2 -9.33 -8.43 -7.64
C ALA A 2 -8.26 -9.10 -6.76
N THR A 3 -7.03 -9.24 -7.26
CA THR A 3 -5.94 -9.96 -6.58
C THR A 3 -4.67 -9.12 -6.51
N LEU A 4 -3.76 -9.51 -5.62
CA LEU A 4 -2.49 -8.80 -5.49
C LEU A 4 -1.69 -8.89 -6.80
N SER A 5 -1.42 -10.09 -7.29
CA SER A 5 -0.49 -10.29 -8.40
C SER A 5 -0.98 -9.72 -9.74
N ALA A 6 -2.29 -9.78 -10.02
CA ALA A 6 -2.85 -9.36 -11.30
C ALA A 6 -3.17 -7.86 -11.35
N ASP A 7 -3.79 -7.33 -10.29
CA ASP A 7 -4.41 -5.99 -10.35
C ASP A 7 -3.60 -4.93 -9.59
N VAL A 8 -2.97 -5.30 -8.46
CA VAL A 8 -2.34 -4.32 -7.55
C VAL A 8 -0.83 -4.28 -7.71
N GLN A 9 -0.18 -5.43 -7.87
CA GLN A 9 1.27 -5.52 -7.97
C GLN A 9 1.82 -4.70 -9.15
N PRO A 10 1.20 -4.64 -10.34
CA PRO A 10 1.68 -3.76 -11.41
C PRO A 10 1.72 -2.29 -11.01
N ILE A 11 0.69 -1.82 -10.28
CA ILE A 11 0.61 -0.44 -9.77
C ILE A 11 1.74 -0.19 -8.77
N LEU A 12 1.94 -1.10 -7.81
CA LEU A 12 2.98 -0.97 -6.79
C LEU A 12 4.40 -1.06 -7.38
N SER A 13 4.61 -1.92 -8.38
CA SER A 13 5.90 -2.08 -9.03
C SER A 13 6.35 -0.80 -9.75
N VAL A 14 5.42 -0.13 -10.44
CA VAL A 14 5.72 1.10 -11.19
C VAL A 14 5.90 2.29 -10.26
N ASN A 15 5.05 2.41 -9.24
CA ASN A 15 4.91 3.64 -8.47
C ASN A 15 5.62 3.63 -7.11
N CYS A 16 5.92 2.45 -6.55
CA CYS A 16 6.34 2.32 -5.15
C CYS A 16 7.61 1.46 -4.97
N ALA A 17 7.69 0.31 -5.66
CA ALA A 17 8.81 -0.64 -5.58
C ALA A 17 10.00 -0.20 -6.44
N VAL A 18 10.38 1.08 -6.30
CA VAL A 18 11.48 1.72 -7.02
C VAL A 18 12.70 1.87 -6.10
N SER A 19 13.89 1.88 -6.70
CA SER A 19 15.16 1.96 -5.97
C SER A 19 15.18 3.16 -5.02
N GLY A 20 15.52 2.93 -3.75
CA GLY A 20 15.54 3.95 -2.70
C GLY A 20 14.19 4.22 -2.03
N CYS A 21 13.10 3.58 -2.47
CA CYS A 21 11.79 3.68 -1.84
C CYS A 21 11.40 2.36 -1.17
N HIS A 22 10.54 1.56 -1.80
CA HIS A 22 9.97 0.36 -1.18
C HIS A 22 10.42 -0.92 -1.87
N VAL A 23 11.73 -1.09 -2.06
CA VAL A 23 12.30 -2.25 -2.76
C VAL A 23 13.53 -2.78 -2.01
N GLY A 24 13.62 -4.11 -1.92
CA GLY A 24 14.81 -4.82 -1.45
C GLY A 24 15.07 -4.69 0.06
N PRO A 25 16.29 -5.08 0.52
CA PRO A 25 16.58 -5.26 1.95
C PRO A 25 16.57 -3.95 2.77
N ASN A 26 16.74 -2.81 2.11
CA ASN A 26 16.75 -1.48 2.75
C ASN A 26 15.48 -0.69 2.42
N ALA A 27 14.38 -1.38 2.10
CA ALA A 27 13.11 -0.73 1.80
C ALA A 27 12.69 0.19 2.96
N VAL A 28 12.26 1.40 2.62
CA VAL A 28 11.85 2.43 3.57
C VAL A 28 10.77 1.89 4.50
N LEU A 29 10.96 2.11 5.80
CA LEU A 29 10.11 1.60 6.89
C LEU A 29 10.02 0.06 6.92
N GLY A 30 10.96 -0.68 6.32
CA GLY A 30 10.90 -2.14 6.21
C GLY A 30 9.69 -2.61 5.41
N GLN A 31 9.27 -1.84 4.40
CA GLN A 31 8.13 -2.16 3.54
C GLN A 31 8.60 -2.48 2.13
N ASP A 32 8.85 -3.76 1.85
CA ASP A 32 9.31 -4.27 0.56
C ASP A 32 8.12 -4.65 -0.33
N LEU A 33 7.89 -3.85 -1.37
CA LEU A 33 6.81 -4.00 -2.33
C LEU A 33 7.27 -4.68 -3.63
N SER A 34 8.43 -5.31 -3.61
CA SER A 34 8.91 -6.14 -4.71
C SER A 34 7.96 -7.31 -4.96
N VAL A 35 7.85 -7.72 -6.23
CA VAL A 35 7.09 -8.92 -6.61
C VAL A 35 7.52 -10.12 -5.76
N GLY A 36 6.54 -10.85 -5.19
CA GLY A 36 6.78 -11.99 -4.30
C GLY A 36 7.15 -11.63 -2.85
N ARG A 37 7.26 -10.33 -2.52
CA ARG A 37 7.54 -9.84 -1.15
C ARG A 37 6.41 -8.99 -0.58
N THR A 38 5.68 -8.31 -1.46
CA THR A 38 4.60 -7.37 -1.10
C THR A 38 3.62 -7.92 -0.07
N PHE A 39 3.01 -9.10 -0.31
CA PHE A 39 1.94 -9.62 0.54
C PHE A 39 2.35 -9.69 2.01
N GLY A 40 3.43 -10.41 2.30
CA GLY A 40 3.95 -10.56 3.66
C GLY A 40 4.51 -9.26 4.25
N SER A 41 4.76 -8.24 3.44
CA SER A 41 5.23 -6.94 3.92
C SER A 41 4.08 -6.00 4.31
N VAL A 42 2.86 -6.18 3.78
CA VAL A 42 1.77 -5.22 3.98
C VAL A 42 0.48 -5.79 4.54
N VAL A 43 0.12 -7.03 4.19
CA VAL A 43 -1.18 -7.59 4.59
C VAL A 43 -1.13 -7.99 6.06
N ASP A 44 -2.03 -7.42 6.85
CA ASP A 44 -2.10 -7.56 8.31
C ASP A 44 -0.81 -7.20 9.07
N VAL A 45 0.10 -6.46 8.45
CA VAL A 45 1.31 -5.92 9.10
C VAL A 45 0.98 -4.58 9.76
N PRO A 46 1.38 -4.33 11.02
CA PRO A 46 1.20 -3.02 11.66
C PRO A 46 1.85 -1.89 10.85
N SER A 47 1.19 -0.73 10.76
CA SER A 47 1.83 0.47 10.22
C SER A 47 2.84 1.02 11.22
N VAL A 48 4.02 1.40 10.73
CA VAL A 48 5.06 2.06 11.53
C VAL A 48 4.67 3.50 11.85
N GLU A 49 4.09 4.20 10.87
CA GLU A 49 3.74 5.62 11.01
C GLU A 49 2.39 5.84 11.71
N ALA A 50 1.49 4.85 11.70
CA ALA A 50 0.19 4.93 12.34
C ALA A 50 -0.13 3.61 13.08
N PRO A 51 0.37 3.42 14.31
CA PRO A 51 0.30 2.13 15.02
C PRO A 51 -1.10 1.57 15.26
N ALA A 52 -2.15 2.40 15.19
CA ALA A 52 -3.54 1.98 15.30
C ALA A 52 -4.07 1.24 14.04
N PHE A 53 -3.32 1.26 12.94
CA PHE A 53 -3.73 0.71 11.65
C PHE A 53 -2.82 -0.42 11.18
N ARG A 54 -3.36 -1.33 10.38
CA ARG A 54 -2.55 -2.21 9.52
C ARG A 54 -2.20 -1.48 8.24
N ARG A 55 -1.04 -1.79 7.64
CA ARG A 55 -0.64 -1.30 6.31
C ARG A 55 -1.75 -1.61 5.30
N VAL A 56 -2.14 -2.88 5.22
CA VAL A 56 -3.36 -3.35 4.56
C VAL A 56 -4.16 -4.19 5.55
N ARG A 57 -5.42 -3.81 5.78
CA ARG A 57 -6.37 -4.57 6.61
C ARG A 57 -7.39 -5.25 5.68
N PRO A 58 -7.35 -6.58 5.53
CA PRO A 58 -8.31 -7.31 4.70
C PRO A 58 -9.76 -6.93 5.00
N LEU A 59 -10.58 -6.86 3.95
CA LEU A 59 -12.01 -6.52 3.98
C LEU A 59 -12.33 -5.08 4.41
N LEU A 60 -11.33 -4.28 4.82
CA LEU A 60 -11.53 -2.98 5.46
C LEU A 60 -10.63 -1.90 4.82
N PRO A 61 -10.95 -1.43 3.60
CA PRO A 61 -10.15 -0.44 2.89
C PRO A 61 -10.01 0.88 3.66
N ASP A 62 -11.08 1.39 4.27
CA ASP A 62 -11.05 2.63 5.06
C ASP A 62 -10.33 2.49 6.41
N SER A 63 -9.98 1.26 6.81
CA SER A 63 -9.13 0.98 7.98
C SER A 63 -7.75 0.46 7.57
N SER A 64 -7.33 0.70 6.34
CA SER A 64 -6.01 0.34 5.81
C SER A 64 -5.15 1.59 5.65
N TYR A 65 -3.97 1.62 6.28
CA TYR A 65 -3.11 2.80 6.23
C TYR A 65 -2.62 3.14 4.82
N LEU A 66 -2.41 2.14 3.96
CA LEU A 66 -2.07 2.33 2.55
C LEU A 66 -3.05 3.28 1.85
N VAL A 67 -4.36 3.11 2.11
CA VAL A 67 -5.42 3.92 1.49
C VAL A 67 -5.30 5.39 1.92
N HIS A 68 -5.00 5.65 3.19
CA HIS A 68 -4.74 7.01 3.66
C HIS A 68 -3.48 7.62 3.03
N LYS A 69 -2.41 6.84 2.88
CA LYS A 69 -1.17 7.31 2.24
C LYS A 69 -1.39 7.67 0.77
N ILE A 70 -2.15 6.88 0.01
CA ILE A 70 -2.37 7.15 -1.42
C ILE A 70 -3.42 8.24 -1.69
N GLN A 71 -4.31 8.51 -0.73
CA GLN A 71 -5.30 9.59 -0.81
C GLN A 71 -4.83 10.90 -0.16
N GLY A 72 -3.73 10.89 0.60
CA GLY A 72 -3.19 12.08 1.25
C GLY A 72 -3.92 12.46 2.56
N THR A 73 -4.60 11.49 3.19
CA THR A 73 -5.37 11.69 4.42
C THR A 73 -4.67 11.12 5.66
N GLN A 74 -3.41 10.72 5.56
CA GLN A 74 -2.66 10.09 6.66
C GLN A 74 -2.64 10.93 7.95
N ALA A 75 -2.59 12.26 7.85
CA ALA A 75 -2.58 13.14 9.01
C ALA A 75 -3.90 13.13 9.79
N SER A 76 -5.05 12.88 9.13
CA SER A 76 -6.35 12.85 9.82
C SER A 76 -6.56 11.59 10.66
N VAL A 77 -5.74 10.55 10.44
CA VAL A 77 -5.77 9.29 11.19
C VAL A 77 -4.58 9.12 12.15
N GLY A 78 -3.87 10.22 12.45
CA GLY A 78 -2.73 10.22 13.36
C GLY A 78 -1.45 9.63 12.76
N GLY A 79 -1.38 9.48 11.44
CA GLY A 79 -0.18 9.10 10.71
C GLY A 79 0.72 10.30 10.38
N SER A 80 1.79 10.04 9.63
CA SER A 80 2.82 11.03 9.32
C SER A 80 3.31 10.99 7.87
N GLY A 81 4.15 11.96 7.52
CA GLY A 81 4.75 12.10 6.20
C GLY A 81 3.77 12.65 5.16
N ALA A 82 4.21 12.65 3.89
CA ALA A 82 3.42 13.13 2.76
C ALA A 82 2.62 12.01 2.09
N ARG A 83 1.72 12.43 1.17
CA ARG A 83 0.98 11.54 0.28
C ARG A 83 1.97 10.72 -0.57
N MET A 84 1.68 9.43 -0.71
CA MET A 84 2.42 8.53 -1.60
C MET A 84 1.67 8.34 -2.92
N PRO A 85 2.37 8.08 -4.03
CA PRO A 85 3.84 8.12 -4.19
C PRO A 85 4.42 9.53 -4.01
N LEU A 86 5.64 9.61 -3.46
CA LEU A 86 6.36 10.88 -3.32
C LEU A 86 6.90 11.40 -4.65
N ILE A 87 7.26 10.47 -5.54
CA ILE A 87 7.84 10.73 -6.85
C ILE A 87 6.97 10.07 -7.92
N GLY A 88 7.01 10.57 -9.15
CA GLY A 88 6.20 10.03 -10.26
C GLY A 88 4.75 10.51 -10.29
N GLY A 89 4.33 11.32 -9.31
CA GLY A 89 2.98 11.88 -9.23
C GLY A 89 2.04 11.04 -8.36
N VAL A 90 0.80 11.53 -8.23
CA VAL A 90 -0.23 10.83 -7.47
C VAL A 90 -0.84 9.72 -8.31
N LEU A 91 -1.27 8.63 -7.67
CA LEU A 91 -2.04 7.59 -8.37
C LEU A 91 -3.33 8.19 -8.92
N THR A 92 -3.76 7.67 -10.07
CA THR A 92 -5.07 7.96 -10.64
C THR A 92 -6.18 7.40 -9.75
N GLU A 93 -7.39 7.96 -9.88
CA GLU A 93 -8.56 7.45 -9.17
C GLU A 93 -8.84 5.97 -9.50
N GLN A 94 -8.55 5.54 -10.74
CA GLN A 94 -8.72 4.15 -11.15
C GLN A 94 -7.74 3.21 -10.43
N GLU A 95 -6.47 3.59 -10.30
CA GLU A 95 -5.47 2.80 -9.57
C GLU A 95 -5.81 2.72 -8.08
N ILE A 96 -6.24 3.83 -7.47
CA ILE A 96 -6.71 3.86 -6.08
C ILE A 96 -7.93 2.93 -5.92
N ALA A 97 -8.88 2.97 -6.87
CA ALA A 97 -10.04 2.11 -6.86
C ALA A 97 -9.67 0.62 -6.95
N SER A 98 -8.71 0.25 -7.81
CA SER A 98 -8.20 -1.13 -7.92
C SER A 98 -7.59 -1.62 -6.60
N ILE A 99 -6.76 -0.80 -5.95
CA ILE A 99 -6.19 -1.13 -4.63
C ILE A 99 -7.30 -1.31 -3.60
N ARG A 100 -8.27 -0.37 -3.52
CA ARG A 100 -9.39 -0.47 -2.58
C ARG A 100 -10.25 -1.71 -2.83
N ALA A 101 -10.51 -2.06 -4.09
CA ALA A 101 -11.28 -3.24 -4.46
C ALA A 101 -10.58 -4.54 -4.07
N TRP A 102 -9.26 -4.64 -4.27
CA TRP A 102 -8.47 -5.76 -3.79
C TRP A 102 -8.54 -5.92 -2.27
N ILE A 103 -8.39 -4.84 -1.51
CA ILE A 103 -8.51 -4.87 -0.04
C ILE A 103 -9.91 -5.31 0.37
N ALA A 104 -10.95 -4.74 -0.24
CA ALA A 104 -12.34 -5.09 0.02
C ALA A 104 -12.66 -6.57 -0.30
N ALA A 105 -11.98 -7.15 -1.28
CA ALA A 105 -12.07 -8.57 -1.62
C ALA A 105 -11.29 -9.49 -0.66
N GLY A 106 -10.71 -8.96 0.43
CA GLY A 106 -9.97 -9.72 1.42
C GLY A 106 -8.45 -9.69 1.22
N ALA A 107 -7.95 -8.77 0.39
CA ALA A 107 -6.53 -8.62 0.10
C ALA A 107 -5.85 -9.91 -0.37
N LEU A 108 -6.53 -10.69 -1.23
CA LEU A 108 -6.09 -12.03 -1.65
C LEU A 108 -4.71 -12.04 -2.32
N ASP A 109 -3.88 -13.02 -1.93
CA ASP A 109 -2.69 -13.45 -2.66
C ASP A 109 -3.05 -14.62 -3.57
N ASN A 110 -2.47 -14.68 -4.77
CA ASN A 110 -2.69 -15.79 -5.70
C ASN A 110 -1.55 -16.81 -5.63
#